data_AF-A0A7M3N222-F1
#
_entry.id   AF-A0A7M3N222-F1
#
_cell.length_a   1.000
_cell.length_b   1.000
_cell.length_c   1.000
_cell.angle_alpha   90.00
_cell.angle_beta   90.00
_cell.angle_gamma   90.00
#
_symmetry.space_group_name_H-M   'P 1'
#
loop_
_entity.id
_entity.type
_entity.pdbx_description
1 polymer ?
#
loop_
_entity_poly.entity_id
_entity_poly.type
_entity_poly.pdbx_seq_one_letter_code
_entity_poly.pdbx_strand_id
1 'polypeptide(L)'
;INNSYSEDYILEQLRLEFKGENRLRKSLRIVNKIILRNPFANFIKENQELVRQAIKRKDDRNVILVALLNSSFSFSFDTLQFLGKYLTVQDLVNRETIKKSLASVYGGNRATDNAIDSVIPMLIEAGFITRPNLGVYQRNPDLKITSTITKDLYKKSFQSNNSLDGFHEYQLRDPYFLFIND
;
A
#
# COMPACT_ATOMS: atom_id res chain seq x y z
N ILE A 1 -12.71 -5.54 -22.17
CA ILE A 1 -12.46 -6.12 -20.83
C ILE A 1 -13.81 -6.53 -20.26
N ASN A 2 -14.07 -7.84 -20.12
CA ASN A 2 -15.42 -8.39 -19.92
C ASN A 2 -15.88 -8.40 -18.45
N ASN A 3 -15.42 -7.43 -17.65
CA ASN A 3 -15.68 -7.35 -16.20
C ASN A 3 -15.33 -8.61 -15.38
N SER A 4 -14.49 -9.49 -15.92
CA SER A 4 -14.06 -10.73 -15.27
C SER A 4 -12.55 -10.72 -15.05
N TYR A 5 -12.12 -11.26 -13.90
CA TYR A 5 -10.71 -11.55 -13.67
C TYR A 5 -10.24 -12.64 -14.65
N SER A 6 -9.05 -12.47 -15.23
CA SER A 6 -8.41 -13.47 -16.09
C SER A 6 -6.95 -13.60 -15.70
N GLU A 7 -6.57 -14.78 -15.21
CA GLU A 7 -5.18 -15.08 -14.85
C GLU A 7 -4.25 -14.98 -16.08
N ASP A 8 -4.72 -15.43 -17.25
CA ASP A 8 -3.97 -15.34 -18.51
C ASP A 8 -3.67 -13.88 -18.88
N TYR A 9 -4.67 -13.00 -18.75
CA TYR A 9 -4.47 -11.57 -18.99
C TYR A 9 -3.45 -10.96 -18.02
N ILE A 10 -3.51 -11.33 -16.73
CA ILE A 10 -2.51 -10.86 -15.75
C ILE A 10 -1.12 -11.38 -16.09
N LEU A 11 -0.99 -12.64 -16.51
CA LEU A 11 0.29 -13.21 -16.95
C LEU A 11 0.85 -12.49 -18.18
N GLU A 12 0.00 -12.12 -19.15
CA GLU A 12 0.40 -11.31 -20.31
C GLU A 12 0.96 -9.95 -19.87
N GLN A 13 0.29 -9.27 -18.94
CA GLN A 13 0.78 -7.99 -18.40
C GLN A 13 2.11 -8.17 -17.66
N LEU A 14 2.25 -9.22 -16.84
CA LEU A 14 3.50 -9.48 -16.11
C LEU A 14 4.68 -9.82 -17.02
N ARG A 15 4.43 -10.40 -18.21
CA ARG A 15 5.48 -10.69 -19.21
C ARG A 15 6.12 -9.45 -19.82
N LEU A 16 5.45 -8.30 -19.75
CA LEU A 16 6.01 -7.02 -20.19
C LEU A 16 7.17 -6.57 -19.28
N GLU A 17 7.07 -6.89 -17.98
CA GLU A 17 8.01 -6.44 -16.95
C GLU A 17 9.04 -7.52 -16.56
N PHE A 18 8.63 -8.79 -16.54
CA PHE A 18 9.44 -9.88 -16.01
C PHE A 18 9.80 -10.92 -17.07
N LYS A 19 11.07 -11.32 -17.09
CA LYS A 19 11.55 -12.49 -17.85
C LYS A 19 11.69 -13.71 -16.94
N GLY A 20 11.30 -14.87 -17.46
CA GLY A 20 11.47 -16.17 -16.81
C GLY A 20 10.25 -16.64 -16.02
N GLU A 21 9.88 -17.90 -16.24
CA GLU A 21 8.64 -18.51 -15.72
C GLU A 21 8.54 -18.48 -14.19
N ASN A 22 9.65 -18.73 -13.48
CA ASN A 22 9.67 -18.71 -12.01
C ASN A 22 9.35 -17.32 -11.43
N ARG A 23 9.76 -16.24 -12.11
CA ARG A 23 9.45 -14.87 -11.68
C ARG A 23 8.00 -14.53 -11.96
N LEU A 24 7.49 -14.89 -13.14
CA LEU A 24 6.08 -14.71 -13.51
C LEU A 24 5.14 -15.39 -12.50
N ARG A 25 5.39 -16.66 -12.15
CA ARG A 25 4.58 -17.39 -11.16
C ARG A 25 4.67 -16.80 -9.75
N LYS A 26 5.80 -16.20 -9.37
CA LYS A 26 5.93 -15.48 -8.09
C LYS A 26 5.10 -14.20 -8.10
N SER A 27 5.23 -13.40 -9.15
CA SER A 27 4.48 -12.15 -9.29
C SER A 27 2.97 -12.40 -9.37
N LEU A 28 2.52 -13.39 -10.14
CA LEU A 28 1.11 -13.76 -10.24
C LEU A 28 0.53 -14.16 -8.87
N ARG A 29 1.26 -14.92 -8.05
CA ARG A 29 0.81 -15.26 -6.69
C ARG A 29 0.59 -14.03 -5.82
N ILE A 30 1.45 -13.01 -5.95
CA ILE A 30 1.30 -11.74 -5.23
C ILE A 30 0.05 -11.01 -5.73
N VAL A 31 -0.14 -10.89 -7.05
CA VAL A 31 -1.32 -10.24 -7.65
C VAL A 31 -2.62 -10.95 -7.23
N ASN A 32 -2.66 -12.28 -7.31
CA ASN A 32 -3.80 -13.09 -6.86
C ASN A 32 -4.12 -12.84 -5.39
N LYS A 33 -3.10 -12.67 -4.54
CA LYS A 33 -3.31 -12.35 -3.13
C LYS A 33 -3.91 -10.95 -2.94
N ILE A 34 -3.40 -9.95 -3.65
CA ILE A 34 -3.84 -8.55 -3.54
C ILE A 34 -5.26 -8.35 -4.10
N ILE A 35 -5.62 -9.05 -5.17
CA ILE A 35 -6.89 -8.85 -5.88
C ILE A 35 -7.95 -9.86 -5.42
N LEU A 36 -7.70 -11.16 -5.59
CA LEU A 36 -8.73 -12.19 -5.39
C LEU A 36 -8.95 -12.54 -3.93
N ARG A 37 -7.87 -12.51 -3.13
CA ARG A 37 -7.90 -12.89 -1.71
C ARG A 37 -7.85 -11.68 -0.79
N ASN A 38 -8.24 -10.51 -1.31
CA ASN A 38 -8.24 -9.30 -0.52
C ASN A 38 -9.29 -9.38 0.59
N PRO A 39 -8.96 -9.02 1.85
CA PRO A 39 -9.91 -9.07 2.97
C PRO A 39 -11.21 -8.27 2.74
N PHE A 40 -11.18 -7.23 1.90
CA PHE A 40 -12.35 -6.42 1.57
C PHE A 40 -12.77 -6.50 0.09
N ALA A 41 -12.48 -7.61 -0.59
CA ALA A 41 -12.88 -7.83 -1.98
C ALA A 41 -14.39 -7.64 -2.21
N ASN A 42 -15.25 -8.09 -1.28
CA ASN A 42 -16.70 -7.90 -1.38
C ASN A 42 -17.08 -6.43 -1.40
N PHE A 43 -16.47 -5.60 -0.55
CA PHE A 43 -16.73 -4.16 -0.54
C PHE A 43 -16.34 -3.49 -1.86
N ILE A 44 -15.23 -3.92 -2.49
CA ILE A 44 -14.84 -3.42 -3.81
C ILE A 44 -15.89 -3.79 -4.85
N LYS A 45 -16.39 -5.04 -4.81
CA LYS A 45 -17.41 -5.53 -5.74
C LYS A 45 -18.73 -4.77 -5.60
N GLU A 46 -19.16 -4.51 -4.37
CA GLU A 46 -20.36 -3.71 -4.06
C GLU A 46 -20.23 -2.26 -4.54
N ASN A 47 -19.01 -1.71 -4.54
CA ASN A 47 -18.72 -0.32 -4.92
C ASN A 47 -18.02 -0.20 -6.29
N GLN A 48 -18.15 -1.21 -7.16
CA GLN A 48 -17.31 -1.35 -8.36
C GLN A 48 -17.30 -0.12 -9.28
N GLU A 49 -18.44 0.55 -9.46
CA GLU A 49 -18.53 1.71 -10.35
C GLU A 49 -17.80 2.93 -9.77
N LEU A 50 -17.90 3.14 -8.45
CA LEU A 50 -17.16 4.19 -7.76
C LEU A 50 -15.66 3.94 -7.81
N VAL A 51 -15.24 2.68 -7.59
CA VAL A 51 -13.83 2.28 -7.72
C VAL A 51 -13.33 2.49 -9.15
N ARG A 52 -14.11 2.09 -10.16
CA ARG A 52 -13.77 2.28 -11.58
C ARG A 52 -13.60 3.75 -11.95
N GLN A 53 -14.41 4.64 -11.37
CA GLN A 53 -14.24 6.07 -11.56
C GLN A 53 -12.99 6.61 -10.85
N ALA A 54 -12.75 6.20 -9.60
CA ALA A 54 -11.61 6.65 -8.81
C ALA A 54 -10.26 6.29 -9.47
N ILE A 55 -10.11 5.05 -9.96
CA ILE A 55 -8.84 4.58 -10.55
C ILE A 55 -8.43 5.29 -11.85
N LYS A 56 -9.34 6.08 -12.46
CA LYS A 56 -8.99 6.96 -13.60
C LYS A 56 -8.03 8.07 -13.19
N ARG A 57 -8.08 8.51 -11.93
CA ARG A 57 -7.17 9.49 -11.37
C ARG A 57 -5.94 8.80 -10.80
N LYS A 58 -4.75 9.32 -11.10
CA LYS A 58 -3.47 8.69 -10.74
C LYS A 58 -3.34 8.50 -9.23
N ASP A 59 -3.54 9.56 -8.45
CA ASP A 59 -3.33 9.54 -7.01
C ASP A 59 -4.34 8.64 -6.30
N ASP A 60 -5.62 8.75 -6.62
CA ASP A 60 -6.66 7.86 -6.11
C ASP A 60 -6.36 6.39 -6.45
N ARG A 61 -5.96 6.08 -7.69
CA ARG A 61 -5.56 4.73 -8.10
C ARG A 61 -4.40 4.20 -7.26
N ASN A 62 -3.37 5.02 -7.05
CA ASN A 62 -2.18 4.64 -6.29
C ASN A 62 -2.52 4.38 -4.82
N VAL A 63 -3.36 5.22 -4.21
CA VAL A 63 -3.80 5.04 -2.82
C VAL A 63 -4.68 3.79 -2.67
N ILE A 64 -5.57 3.53 -3.63
CA ILE A 64 -6.34 2.29 -3.67
C ILE A 64 -5.41 1.07 -3.76
N LEU A 65 -4.39 1.11 -4.63
CA LEU A 65 -3.43 0.02 -4.77
C LEU A 65 -2.66 -0.23 -3.45
N VAL A 66 -2.20 0.83 -2.78
CA VAL A 66 -1.52 0.73 -1.48
C VAL A 66 -2.46 0.20 -0.40
N ALA A 67 -3.74 0.60 -0.37
CA ALA A 67 -4.73 0.04 0.55
C ALA A 67 -4.90 -1.48 0.35
N LEU A 68 -4.99 -1.94 -0.89
CA LEU A 68 -5.06 -3.37 -1.22
C LEU A 68 -3.80 -4.11 -0.79
N LEU A 69 -2.63 -3.53 -1.05
CA LEU A 69 -1.33 -4.08 -0.65
C LEU A 69 -1.24 -4.21 0.87
N ASN A 70 -1.54 -3.15 1.61
CA ASN A 70 -1.45 -3.09 3.07
C ASN A 70 -2.40 -4.09 3.73
N SER A 71 -3.61 -4.26 3.22
CA SER A 71 -4.53 -5.30 3.71
C SER A 71 -4.08 -6.74 3.45
N SER A 72 -3.22 -6.94 2.45
CA SER A 72 -2.71 -8.25 2.09
C SER A 72 -1.37 -8.59 2.75
N PHE A 73 -0.59 -7.57 3.13
CA PHE A 73 0.76 -7.70 3.66
C PHE A 73 0.98 -6.71 4.81
N SER A 74 0.96 -7.24 6.04
CA SER A 74 1.19 -6.47 7.27
C SER A 74 2.51 -5.71 7.25
N PHE A 75 3.57 -6.28 6.64
CA PHE A 75 4.85 -5.58 6.52
C PHE A 75 4.73 -4.23 5.79
N SER A 76 3.90 -4.18 4.73
CA SER A 76 3.66 -2.93 3.99
C SER A 76 2.86 -1.93 4.82
N PHE A 77 1.83 -2.43 5.54
CA PHE A 77 1.05 -1.63 6.48
C PHE A 77 1.94 -1.02 7.58
N ASP A 78 2.74 -1.84 8.27
CA ASP A 78 3.64 -1.40 9.35
C ASP A 78 4.71 -0.44 8.85
N THR A 79 5.24 -0.66 7.64
CA THR A 79 6.20 0.27 7.02
C THR A 79 5.59 1.66 6.91
N LEU A 80 4.35 1.75 6.42
CA LEU A 80 3.65 3.02 6.26
C LEU A 80 3.28 3.62 7.63
N GLN A 81 2.85 2.81 8.60
CA GLN A 81 2.54 3.27 9.95
C GLN A 81 3.78 3.82 10.68
N PHE A 82 4.93 3.15 10.57
CA PHE A 82 6.19 3.64 11.15
C PHE A 82 6.68 4.91 10.46
N LEU A 83 6.61 4.98 9.13
CA LEU A 83 6.88 6.21 8.40
C LEU A 83 5.99 7.34 8.92
N GLY A 84 4.69 7.10 9.04
CA GLY A 84 3.74 8.06 9.60
C GLY A 84 4.11 8.51 11.01
N LYS A 85 4.46 7.56 11.88
CA LYS A 85 4.82 7.83 13.28
C LYS A 85 5.99 8.81 13.39
N TYR A 86 7.03 8.61 12.58
CA TYR A 86 8.17 9.53 12.56
C TYR A 86 7.84 10.83 11.83
N LEU A 87 7.17 10.76 10.67
CA LEU A 87 6.89 11.93 9.86
C LEU A 87 5.81 12.86 10.46
N THR A 88 5.09 12.41 11.48
CA THR A 88 4.19 13.27 12.26
C THR A 88 4.97 14.23 13.18
N VAL A 89 6.19 13.87 13.59
CA VAL A 89 7.00 14.66 14.55
C VAL A 89 8.20 15.36 13.91
N GLN A 90 8.58 15.00 12.69
CA GLN A 90 9.72 15.57 11.96
C GLN A 90 9.50 15.45 10.44
N ASP A 91 10.08 16.35 9.66
CA ASP A 91 9.87 16.36 8.20
C ASP A 91 10.62 15.24 7.46
N LEU A 92 11.73 14.77 8.04
CA LEU A 92 12.63 13.80 7.44
C LEU A 92 12.83 12.59 8.34
N VAL A 93 12.86 11.39 7.76
CA VAL A 93 13.24 10.17 8.46
C VAL A 93 14.23 9.36 7.65
N ASN A 94 15.29 8.87 8.30
CA ASN A 94 16.27 8.02 7.62
C ASN A 94 15.85 6.53 7.61
N ARG A 95 16.42 5.77 6.68
CA ARG A 95 16.17 4.35 6.49
C ARG A 95 16.47 3.52 7.73
N GLU A 96 17.57 3.82 8.42
CA GLU A 96 17.97 3.05 9.61
C GLU A 96 16.95 3.16 10.75
N THR A 97 16.32 4.31 10.92
CA THR A 97 15.23 4.51 11.88
C THR A 97 14.01 3.64 11.54
N ILE A 98 13.60 3.61 10.27
CA ILE A 98 12.50 2.75 9.80
C ILE A 98 12.87 1.27 9.93
N LYS A 99 14.10 0.90 9.55
CA LYS A 99 14.63 -0.46 9.66
C LYS A 99 14.62 -0.95 11.11
N LYS A 100 15.08 -0.15 12.07
CA LYS A 100 15.06 -0.51 13.49
C LYS A 100 13.65 -0.81 13.99
N SER A 101 12.67 0.00 13.57
CA SER A 101 11.27 -0.20 13.94
C SER A 101 10.70 -1.49 13.34
N LEU A 102 10.91 -1.72 12.05
CA LEU A 102 10.47 -2.95 11.39
C LEU A 102 11.18 -4.19 11.94
N ALA A 103 12.48 -4.10 12.25
CA ALA A 103 13.25 -5.19 12.85
C ALA A 103 12.75 -5.58 14.24
N SER A 104 12.12 -4.65 14.99
CA SER A 104 11.52 -4.97 16.28
C SER A 104 10.27 -5.86 16.16
N VAL A 105 9.61 -5.87 15.00
CA VAL A 105 8.42 -6.68 14.71
C VAL A 105 8.78 -7.95 13.93
N TYR A 106 9.66 -7.83 12.93
CA TYR A 106 9.95 -8.89 11.95
C TYR A 106 11.35 -9.52 12.09
N GLY A 107 12.17 -9.02 13.03
CA GLY A 107 13.56 -9.42 13.22
C GLY A 107 14.55 -8.65 12.32
N GLY A 108 15.77 -8.47 12.80
CA GLY A 108 16.84 -7.71 12.11
C GLY A 108 17.65 -8.53 11.10
N ASN A 109 16.99 -9.32 10.25
CA ASN A 109 17.66 -10.20 9.28
C ASN A 109 17.56 -9.67 7.83
N ARG A 110 18.24 -10.34 6.91
CA ARG A 110 18.25 -9.98 5.47
C ARG A 110 16.87 -9.95 4.83
N ALA A 111 15.90 -10.73 5.33
CA ALA A 111 14.55 -10.72 4.78
C ALA A 111 13.85 -9.37 5.05
N THR A 112 14.07 -8.78 6.22
CA THR A 112 13.58 -7.43 6.55
C THR A 112 14.20 -6.38 5.63
N ASP A 113 15.51 -6.44 5.39
CA ASP A 113 16.18 -5.53 4.44
C ASP A 113 15.59 -5.66 3.03
N ASN A 114 15.44 -6.88 2.52
CA ASN A 114 14.85 -7.14 1.20
C ASN A 114 13.39 -6.64 1.12
N ALA A 115 12.63 -6.75 2.20
CA ALA A 115 11.25 -6.29 2.26
C ALA A 115 11.17 -4.76 2.27
N ILE A 116 12.06 -4.06 2.98
CA ILE A 116 12.20 -2.59 2.90
C ILE A 116 12.56 -2.16 1.48
N ASP A 117 13.51 -2.85 0.84
CA ASP A 117 13.93 -2.59 -0.54
C ASP A 117 12.83 -2.88 -1.57
N SER A 118 11.79 -3.61 -1.17
CA SER A 118 10.60 -3.84 -2.00
C SER A 118 9.54 -2.76 -1.75
N VAL A 119 9.16 -2.54 -0.49
CA VAL A 119 8.01 -1.69 -0.13
C VAL A 119 8.30 -0.20 -0.29
N ILE A 120 9.48 0.28 0.13
CA ILE A 120 9.78 1.72 0.08
C ILE A 120 9.72 2.28 -1.34
N PRO A 121 10.31 1.65 -2.38
CA PRO A 121 10.15 2.10 -3.75
C PRO A 121 8.67 2.16 -4.19
N MET A 122 7.85 1.17 -3.82
CA MET A 122 6.42 1.19 -4.13
C MET A 122 5.71 2.40 -3.52
N LEU A 123 6.03 2.77 -2.27
CA LEU A 123 5.44 3.93 -1.60
C LEU A 123 5.89 5.25 -2.24
N ILE A 124 7.13 5.32 -2.73
CA ILE A 124 7.64 6.47 -3.49
C ILE A 124 6.90 6.59 -4.83
N GLU A 125 6.79 5.50 -5.59
CA GLU A 125 6.09 5.45 -6.88
C GLU A 125 4.59 5.75 -6.74
N ALA A 126 3.97 5.28 -5.65
CA ALA A 126 2.59 5.57 -5.31
C ALA A 126 2.39 7.05 -4.90
N GLY A 127 3.47 7.76 -4.55
CA GLY A 127 3.44 9.17 -4.20
C GLY A 127 3.14 9.45 -2.73
N PHE A 128 3.26 8.47 -1.82
CA PHE A 128 3.07 8.69 -0.38
C PHE A 128 4.25 9.45 0.25
N ILE A 129 5.46 9.15 -0.21
CA ILE A 129 6.70 9.73 0.27
C ILE A 129 7.57 10.14 -0.90
N THR A 130 8.48 11.08 -0.69
CA THR A 130 9.59 11.33 -1.62
C THR A 130 10.92 10.98 -0.96
N ARG A 131 11.97 10.85 -1.78
CA ARG A 131 13.33 10.51 -1.35
C ARG A 131 14.28 11.66 -1.68
N PRO A 132 14.35 12.72 -0.85
CA PRO A 132 15.21 13.87 -1.11
C PRO A 132 16.70 13.50 -1.17
N ASN A 133 17.12 12.55 -0.33
CA ASN A 133 18.49 12.03 -0.29
C ASN A 133 18.49 10.50 -0.18
N LEU A 134 19.62 9.86 -0.51
CA LEU A 134 19.75 8.40 -0.39
C LEU A 134 19.43 7.95 1.05
N GLY A 135 18.44 7.08 1.19
CA GLY A 135 18.00 6.56 2.49
C GLY A 135 17.35 7.59 3.40
N VAL A 136 16.88 8.73 2.88
CA VAL A 136 16.10 9.72 3.62
C VAL A 136 14.75 9.89 2.95
N TYR A 137 13.68 9.85 3.74
CA TYR A 137 12.29 9.91 3.28
C TYR A 137 11.57 11.09 3.91
N GLN A 138 10.63 11.66 3.16
CA GLN A 138 9.75 12.74 3.62
C GLN A 138 8.33 12.52 3.09
N ARG A 139 7.33 13.10 3.76
CA ARG A 139 5.94 13.09 3.25
C ARG A 139 5.91 13.81 1.90
N ASN A 140 5.16 13.26 0.94
CA ASN A 140 4.87 13.96 -0.30
C ASN A 140 3.64 14.86 -0.13
N PRO A 141 3.76 16.20 -0.17
CA PRO A 141 2.63 17.10 -0.04
C PRO A 141 1.73 17.13 -1.30
N ASP A 142 2.20 16.60 -2.43
CA ASP A 142 1.49 16.69 -3.71
C ASP A 142 0.46 15.57 -3.92
N LEU A 143 0.38 14.59 -3.01
CA LEU A 143 -0.59 13.49 -3.11
C LEU A 143 -2.01 14.01 -2.86
N LYS A 144 -2.85 14.01 -3.91
CA LYS A 144 -4.22 14.57 -3.84
C LYS A 144 -5.28 13.50 -4.00
N ILE A 145 -5.93 13.17 -2.89
CA ILE A 145 -7.05 12.21 -2.87
C ILE A 145 -8.35 12.96 -3.06
N THR A 146 -9.15 12.55 -4.04
CA THR A 146 -10.39 13.27 -4.37
C THR A 146 -11.63 12.43 -4.26
N SER A 147 -11.50 11.10 -4.31
CA SER A 147 -12.65 10.22 -4.22
C SER A 147 -12.87 9.73 -2.80
N THR A 148 -14.12 9.82 -2.33
CA THR A 148 -14.53 9.30 -1.03
C THR A 148 -14.26 7.80 -0.91
N ILE A 149 -14.51 7.03 -1.98
CA ILE A 149 -14.26 5.57 -1.99
C ILE A 149 -12.79 5.24 -1.77
N THR A 150 -11.86 6.10 -2.21
CA THR A 150 -10.43 5.94 -1.96
C THR A 150 -10.14 6.04 -0.46
N LYS A 151 -10.69 7.07 0.21
CA LYS A 151 -10.55 7.25 1.66
C LYS A 151 -11.17 6.07 2.42
N ASP A 152 -12.30 5.55 1.97
CA ASP A 152 -12.98 4.41 2.60
C ASP A 152 -12.21 3.09 2.42
N LEU A 153 -11.66 2.82 1.24
CA LEU A 153 -10.79 1.66 1.01
C LEU A 153 -9.51 1.74 1.84
N TYR A 154 -8.94 2.93 1.99
CA TYR A 154 -7.77 3.14 2.84
C TYR A 154 -8.11 2.89 4.33
N LYS A 155 -9.25 3.37 4.82
CA LYS A 155 -9.76 3.02 6.17
C LYS A 155 -9.96 1.51 6.33
N LYS A 156 -10.53 0.82 5.34
CA LYS A 156 -10.69 -0.64 5.39
C LYS A 156 -9.37 -1.39 5.49
N SER A 157 -8.31 -0.91 4.83
CA SER A 157 -6.97 -1.49 4.97
C SER A 157 -6.43 -1.37 6.40
N PHE A 158 -6.73 -0.26 7.09
CA PHE A 158 -6.40 -0.07 8.51
C PHE A 158 -7.21 -1.02 9.40
N GLN A 159 -8.52 -1.12 9.19
CA GLN A 159 -9.38 -2.03 9.95
C GLN A 159 -8.94 -3.49 9.81
N SER A 160 -8.59 -3.92 8.60
CA SER A 160 -8.16 -5.28 8.32
C SER A 160 -6.86 -5.66 9.04
N ASN A 161 -5.90 -4.73 9.18
CA ASN A 161 -4.64 -5.01 9.86
C ASN A 161 -4.77 -4.97 11.39
N ASN A 162 -5.76 -4.23 11.90
CA ASN A 162 -5.99 -4.10 13.34
C ASN A 162 -7.14 -4.98 13.85
N SER A 163 -7.69 -5.86 13.01
CA SER A 163 -8.82 -6.75 13.33
C SER A 163 -10.01 -6.02 13.98
N LEU A 164 -10.38 -4.87 13.40
CA LEU A 164 -11.44 -4.01 13.93
C LEU A 164 -12.79 -4.32 13.29
N ASP A 165 -13.84 -4.49 14.11
CA ASP A 165 -15.22 -4.70 13.64
C ASP A 165 -15.90 -3.43 13.11
N GLY A 166 -15.34 -2.25 13.43
CA GLY A 166 -15.89 -0.94 13.10
C GLY A 166 -14.80 0.12 12.91
N PHE A 167 -15.20 1.32 12.50
CA PHE A 167 -14.31 2.47 12.39
C PHE A 167 -14.85 3.62 13.22
N HIS A 168 -13.98 4.23 14.01
CA HIS A 168 -14.31 5.38 14.86
C HIS A 168 -13.42 6.57 14.50
N GLU A 169 -13.95 7.79 14.59
CA GLU A 169 -13.22 8.99 14.14
C GLU A 169 -11.88 9.20 14.82
N TYR A 170 -11.74 8.85 16.11
CA TYR A 170 -10.47 8.99 16.82
C TYR A 170 -9.33 8.17 16.19
N GLN A 171 -9.65 7.11 15.45
CA GLN A 171 -8.67 6.27 14.74
C GLN A 171 -8.00 7.01 13.58
N LEU A 172 -8.61 8.09 13.06
CA LEU A 172 -7.97 8.96 12.06
C LEU A 172 -6.74 9.70 12.59
N ARG A 173 -6.54 9.70 13.92
CA ARG A 173 -5.32 10.22 14.56
C ARG A 173 -4.16 9.22 14.53
N ASP A 174 -4.39 7.98 14.10
CA ASP A 174 -3.31 7.01 13.95
C ASP A 174 -2.32 7.49 12.89
N PRO A 175 -0.99 7.34 13.10
CA PRO A 175 0.01 7.80 12.15
C PRO A 175 -0.12 7.20 10.75
N TYR A 176 -0.78 6.05 10.59
CA TYR A 176 -1.12 5.47 9.28
C TYR A 176 -1.90 6.43 8.37
N PHE A 177 -2.70 7.32 8.95
CA PHE A 177 -3.53 8.28 8.22
C PHE A 177 -2.83 9.60 7.88
N LEU A 178 -1.58 9.81 8.34
CA LEU A 178 -0.81 11.02 8.04
C LEU A 178 -0.79 11.37 6.54
N PHE A 179 -0.71 10.37 5.68
CA PHE A 179 -0.54 10.54 4.24
C PHE A 179 -1.80 10.91 3.48
N ILE A 180 -2.97 10.67 4.09
CA ILE A 180 -4.28 10.84 3.42
C ILE A 180 -5.19 11.86 4.11
N ASN A 181 -4.78 12.35 5.28
CA ASN A 181 -5.42 13.44 5.97
C ASN A 181 -4.90 14.76 5.39
N ASP A 182 -5.82 15.57 4.90
CA ASP A 182 -5.62 16.99 4.59
C ASP A 182 -5.60 17.80 5.90
#